data_AF-D9WJ00-F1
#
_entry.id   AF-D9WJ00-F1
#
_cell.length_a   1.000
_cell.length_b   1.000
_cell.length_c   1.000
_cell.angle_alpha   90.00
_cell.angle_beta   90.00
_cell.angle_gamma   90.00
#
_symmetry.space_group_name_H-M   'P 1'
#
loop_
_entity.id
_entity.type
_entity.pdbx_description
1 polymer ?
#
loop_
_entity_poly.entity_id
_entity_poly.type
_entity_poly.pdbx_seq_one_letter_code
_entity_poly.pdbx_strand_id
1 'polypeptide(L)' 'MRRGRAGGRPPAFDREAYKQGNTVERCINRLKQWRGIATRYEKTATIYLAGLHVAGAFLWSAR' A
#
# COMPACT_ATOMS: atom_id res chain seq x y z
N MET A 1 -15.33 -8.62 20.31
CA MET A 1 -15.85 -8.02 19.05
C MET A 1 -17.34 -7.76 19.22
N ARG A 2 -17.79 -6.52 19.05
CA ARG A 2 -19.24 -6.21 19.06
C ARG A 2 -19.86 -6.75 17.77
N ARG A 3 -20.89 -7.57 17.89
CA ARG A 3 -21.71 -8.02 16.75
C ARG A 3 -22.39 -6.80 16.12
N GLY A 4 -22.48 -6.76 14.79
CA GLY A 4 -23.26 -5.74 14.10
C GLY A 4 -24.74 -5.80 14.52
N ARG A 5 -25.50 -4.74 14.22
CA ARG A 5 -26.92 -4.57 14.63
C ARG A 5 -27.83 -5.76 14.23
N ALA A 6 -27.44 -6.51 13.18
CA ALA A 6 -28.13 -7.69 12.67
C ALA A 6 -27.72 -9.03 13.34
N GLY A 7 -26.86 -9.03 14.37
CA GLY A 7 -26.59 -10.21 15.20
C GLY A 7 -25.89 -11.40 14.51
N GLY A 8 -25.50 -11.27 13.24
CA GLY A 8 -24.86 -12.33 12.45
C GLY A 8 -23.49 -12.76 12.97
N ARG A 9 -22.97 -13.89 12.46
CA ARG A 9 -21.64 -14.41 12.82
C ARG A 9 -20.62 -13.27 12.64
N PRO A 10 -19.87 -12.90 13.70
CA PRO A 10 -18.87 -11.87 13.56
C PRO A 10 -17.95 -12.28 12.39
N PRO A 11 -17.67 -11.40 11.41
CA PRO A 11 -16.65 -11.69 10.43
C PRO A 11 -15.42 -12.14 11.22
N ALA A 12 -14.80 -13.24 10.79
CA ALA A 12 -13.57 -13.74 11.41
C ALA A 12 -12.49 -12.68 11.19
N PHE A 13 -12.49 -11.66 12.06
CA PHE A 13 -11.59 -10.53 11.96
C PHE A 13 -10.26 -11.00 12.51
N ASP A 14 -9.38 -11.40 11.59
CA ASP A 14 -8.00 -11.63 11.93
C ASP A 14 -7.33 -10.26 12.18
N ARG A 15 -7.15 -9.95 13.45
CA ARG A 15 -6.50 -8.71 13.89
C ARG A 15 -5.05 -8.65 13.44
N GLU A 16 -4.37 -9.79 13.33
CA GLU A 16 -2.97 -9.84 12.90
C GLU A 16 -2.86 -9.61 11.40
N ALA A 17 -3.73 -10.20 10.60
CA ALA A 17 -3.83 -9.88 9.18
C ALA A 17 -4.20 -8.40 8.94
N TYR A 18 -5.12 -7.85 9.75
CA TYR A 18 -5.51 -6.45 9.65
C TYR A 18 -4.36 -5.47 9.98
N LYS A 19 -3.50 -5.81 10.95
CA LYS A 19 -2.31 -5.00 11.30
C LYS A 19 -1.29 -4.91 10.17
N GLN A 20 -1.19 -5.93 9.31
CA GLN A 20 -0.23 -5.95 8.20
C GLN A 20 -0.54 -4.87 7.15
N GLY A 21 -1.79 -4.40 7.06
CA GLY A 21 -2.20 -3.32 6.17
C GLY A 21 -1.42 -2.03 6.38
N ASN A 22 -1.14 -1.65 7.63
CA ASN A 22 -0.36 -0.45 7.95
C ASN A 22 1.09 -0.50 7.42
N THR A 23 1.68 -1.68 7.28
CA THR A 23 3.00 -1.82 6.63
C THR A 23 2.92 -1.53 5.14
N VAL A 24 1.88 -2.04 4.47
CA VAL A 24 1.63 -1.78 3.05
C VAL A 24 1.33 -0.29 2.82
N GLU A 25 0.47 0.31 3.64
CA GLU A 25 0.13 1.73 3.54
C GLU A 25 1.36 2.63 3.74
N ARG A 26 2.24 2.31 4.70
CA ARG A 26 3.50 3.06 4.88
C ARG A 26 4.44 2.92 3.69
N CYS A 27 4.55 1.73 3.09
CA CYS A 27 5.33 1.54 1.86
C CYS A 27 4.76 2.39 0.72
N ILE A 28 3.44 2.36 0.51
CA ILE A 28 2.78 3.17 -0.54
C ILE A 28 2.98 4.66 -0.27
N ASN A 29 2.86 5.12 0.98
CA ASN A 29 3.10 6.51 1.35
C ASN A 29 4.54 6.95 1.06
N ARG A 30 5.54 6.08 1.30
CA ARG A 30 6.94 6.35 0.93
C ARG A 30 7.13 6.43 -0.58
N LEU A 31 6.52 5.52 -1.35
CA LEU A 31 6.55 5.59 -2.82
C LEU A 31 5.91 6.87 -3.35
N LYS A 32 4.85 7.36 -2.69
CA LYS A 32 4.20 8.64 -3.03
C LYS A 32 4.99 9.89 -2.63
N GLN A 33 6.11 9.78 -1.91
CA GLN A 33 7.01 10.93 -1.73
C GLN A 33 7.64 11.37 -3.05
N TRP A 34 7.73 10.46 -4.02
CA TRP A 34 8.29 10.74 -5.33
C TRP A 34 7.21 11.37 -6.20
N ARG A 35 7.34 12.67 -6.48
CA ARG A 35 6.31 13.47 -7.16
C ARG A 35 5.87 12.87 -8.49
N GLY A 36 6.79 12.30 -9.27
CA GLY A 36 6.47 11.63 -10.55
C GLY A 36 5.58 10.39 -10.37
N ILE A 37 5.80 9.60 -9.31
CA ILE A 37 4.98 8.43 -9.00
C ILE A 37 3.62 8.84 -8.44
N ALA A 38 3.59 9.84 -7.56
CA ALA A 38 2.36 10.32 -6.91
C ALA A 38 1.36 10.91 -7.91
N THR A 39 1.87 11.62 -8.90
CA THR A 39 1.05 12.34 -9.88
C THR A 39 0.80 11.56 -11.16
N ARG A 40 1.60 10.52 -11.44
CA ARG A 40 1.49 9.67 -12.64
C ARG A 40 1.51 10.48 -13.94
N TYR A 41 2.39 11.47 -14.04
CA TYR A 41 2.53 12.30 -15.24
C TYR A 41 3.28 11.61 -16.39
N GLU A 42 3.86 10.44 -16.15
CA GLU A 42 4.60 9.71 -17.18
C GLU A 42 3.69 9.34 -18.36
N LYS A 43 4.13 9.72 -19.57
CA LYS A 43 3.36 9.58 -20.81
C LYS A 43 3.04 8.12 -21.17
N THR A 44 3.90 7.20 -20.75
CA THR A 44 3.80 5.77 -21.09
C THR A 44 3.80 4.93 -19.82
N ALA A 45 2.95 3.89 -19.80
CA ALA A 45 2.88 2.93 -18.70
C ALA A 45 4.23 2.29 -18.37
N THR A 46 5.09 2.06 -19.38
CA THR A 46 6.44 1.52 -19.22
C THR A 46 7.34 2.42 -18.37
N ILE A 47 7.30 3.74 -18.60
CA ILE A 47 8.12 4.70 -17.84
C ILE A 47 7.62 4.81 -16.40
N TYR A 48 6.29 4.85 -16.22
CA TYR A 48 5.69 4.80 -14.89
C TYR A 48 6.10 3.53 -14.13
N LEU A 49 6.03 2.37 -14.79
CA LEU A 49 6.39 1.09 -14.20
C LEU A 49 7.89 1.00 -13.89
N ALA A 50 8.76 1.49 -14.77
CA ALA A 50 10.20 1.57 -14.52
C ALA A 50 10.49 2.45 -13.30
N GLY A 51 9.86 3.62 -13.20
CA GLY A 51 9.97 4.51 -12.04
C GLY A 51 9.52 3.83 -10.74
N LEU A 52 8.43 3.04 -10.78
CA LEU A 52 7.95 2.28 -9.63
C LEU A 52 8.94 1.19 -9.20
N HIS A 53 9.56 0.47 -10.14
CA HIS A 53 10.58 -0.53 -9.84
C HIS A 53 11.83 0.08 -9.22
N VAL A 54 12.30 1.20 -9.77
CA VAL A 54 13.45 1.94 -9.22
C VAL A 54 13.12 2.40 -7.80
N ALA A 55 11.96 3.01 -7.58
CA ALA A 55 11.52 3.42 -6.24
C ALA A 55 11.40 2.26 -5.25
N GLY A 56 10.86 1.13 -5.71
CA GLY A 56 10.80 -0.10 -4.94
C GLY A 56 12.19 -0.61 -4.54
N ALA A 57 13.14 -0.61 -5.48
CA ALA A 57 14.52 -1.02 -5.23
C ALA A 57 15.21 -0.10 -4.21
N PHE A 58 15.06 1.22 -4.33
CA PHE A 58 15.59 2.16 -3.34
C PHE A 58 14.97 1.98 -1.96
N LEU A 59 13.64 1.81 -1.89
CA LEU A 59 12.94 1.56 -0.64
C LEU A 59 13.35 0.24 0.02
N TRP A 60 13.66 -0.78 -0.80
CA TRP A 60 14.16 -2.06 -0.33
C TRP A 60 15.59 -1.96 0.20
N SER A 61 16.49 -1.27 -0.51
CA SER A 61 17.87 -1.07 -0.08
C SER A 61 18.01 -0.13 1.12
N ALA A 62 17.04 0.75 1.35
CA ALA A 62 17.00 1.66 2.50
C ALA A 62 16.30 1.05 3.74
N ARG A 63 15.95 -0.23 3.69
CA ARG A 63 15.31 -0.97 4.79
C ARG A 63 16.32 -1.84 5.52
#